data_AF-A0A840NSA0-F1
#
_entry.id   AF-A0A840NSA0-F1
#
_cell.length_a   1.000
_cell.length_b   1.000
_cell.length_c   1.000
_cell.angle_alpha   90.00
_cell.angle_beta   90.00
_cell.angle_gamma   90.00
#
_symmetry.space_group_name_H-M   'P 1'
#
loop_
_entity.id
_entity.type
_entity.pdbx_description
1 polymer ?
#
loop_
_entity_poly.entity_id
_entity_poly.type
_entity_poly.pdbx_seq_one_letter_code
_entity_poly.pdbx_strand_id
1 'polypeptide(L)'
;MVLSNSEAQFYECDDGEKHKIENKTYHLTSSQGENLVFSPISDVYVGKQGTVVDAYQINVLGDNPERISAYGASMTDGGELILTNSHFKDIPGLRAQDAVISMTDGSIQGSLQAVYALGGKADIALVRINVEIEPGNLNTRSIGIVSGFGAFVRISGSTFNFKESGSFLTRFRGGGIFSITLQ
;
A
#
# COMPACT_ATOMS: atom_id res chain seq x y z
N MET A 1 -2.54 20.39 5.65
CA MET A 1 -3.47 20.91 6.70
C MET A 1 -3.56 19.80 7.73
N VAL A 2 -3.16 20.03 8.98
CA VAL A 2 -2.99 18.96 9.97
C VAL A 2 -4.34 18.49 10.51
N LEU A 3 -4.62 17.20 10.38
CA LEU A 3 -5.54 16.46 11.25
C LEU A 3 -4.83 15.21 11.78
N SER A 4 -3.86 15.40 12.66
CA SER A 4 -3.40 14.36 13.59
C SER A 4 -4.45 14.17 14.69
N ASN A 5 -5.64 13.71 14.30
CA ASN A 5 -6.73 13.42 15.24
C ASN A 5 -6.79 11.92 15.47
N SER A 6 -6.65 11.49 16.73
CA SER A 6 -6.68 10.07 17.11
C SER A 6 -8.03 9.39 16.90
N GLU A 7 -9.08 10.17 16.59
CA GLU A 7 -10.43 9.72 16.23
C GLU A 7 -10.74 9.90 14.73
N ALA A 8 -9.78 10.37 13.92
CA ALA A 8 -10.00 10.52 12.49
C ALA A 8 -10.22 9.16 11.83
N GLN A 9 -11.18 9.11 10.90
CA GLN A 9 -11.49 7.91 10.11
C GLN A 9 -10.34 7.51 9.17
N PHE A 10 -9.44 8.44 8.87
CA PHE A 10 -8.22 8.25 8.08
C PHE A 10 -7.08 9.10 8.66
N TYR A 11 -5.84 8.76 8.34
CA TYR A 11 -4.63 9.51 8.68
C TYR A 11 -4.07 10.20 7.44
N GLU A 12 -3.81 11.50 7.53
CA GLU A 12 -3.20 12.29 6.46
C GLU A 12 -2.08 13.16 7.04
N CYS A 13 -0.90 13.12 6.42
CA CYS A 13 0.22 13.96 6.82
C CYS A 13 1.06 14.42 5.61
N ASP A 14 1.43 15.71 5.62
CA ASP A 14 2.18 16.38 4.55
C ASP A 14 3.09 17.51 5.07
N ASP A 15 3.55 17.44 6.32
CA ASP A 15 4.23 18.56 6.98
C ASP A 15 5.76 18.58 6.81
N GLY A 16 6.38 17.47 6.39
CA GLY A 16 7.83 17.35 6.30
C GLY A 16 8.47 16.93 7.63
N GLU A 17 7.69 16.46 8.59
CA GLU A 17 8.15 16.04 9.91
C GLU A 17 8.00 14.52 10.12
N LYS A 18 8.51 14.05 11.27
CA LYS A 18 8.42 12.64 11.65
C LYS A 18 7.26 12.39 12.60
N HIS A 19 6.48 11.36 12.30
CA HIS A 19 5.29 10.99 13.06
C HIS A 19 5.36 9.53 13.49
N LYS A 20 4.61 9.21 14.55
CA LYS A 20 4.44 7.85 15.03
C LYS A 20 2.96 7.52 15.20
N ILE A 21 2.53 6.36 14.72
CA ILE A 21 1.16 5.86 14.87
C ILE A 21 1.23 4.42 15.38
N GLU A 22 0.44 4.08 16.39
CA GLU A 22 0.44 2.73 16.94
C GLU A 22 -0.97 2.25 17.28
N ASN A 23 -1.23 0.95 17.10
CA ASN A 23 -2.45 0.28 17.57
C ASN A 23 -3.74 0.91 17.06
N LYS A 24 -3.78 1.27 15.77
CA LYS A 24 -4.95 1.87 15.13
C LYS A 24 -5.59 0.91 14.15
N THR A 25 -6.92 1.01 14.04
CA THR A 25 -7.69 0.32 13.00
C THR A 25 -8.42 1.37 12.19
N TYR A 26 -8.21 1.36 10.89
CA TYR A 26 -8.89 2.21 9.92
C TYR A 26 -9.85 1.37 9.09
N HIS A 27 -10.94 2.01 8.67
CA HIS A 27 -12.01 1.38 7.91
C HIS A 27 -12.32 2.25 6.70
N LEU A 28 -11.77 1.87 5.55
CA LEU A 28 -12.06 2.55 4.31
C LEU A 28 -13.41 2.08 3.78
N THR A 29 -14.36 3.02 3.75
CA THR A 29 -15.67 2.78 3.14
C THR A 29 -15.68 3.35 1.73
N SER A 30 -16.23 2.60 0.79
CA SER A 30 -16.34 2.96 -0.63
C SER A 30 -17.12 4.25 -0.90
N SER A 31 -17.88 4.77 0.08
CA SER A 31 -18.55 6.08 0.01
C SER A 31 -17.64 7.27 0.37
N GLN A 32 -16.48 7.04 0.99
CA GLN A 32 -15.48 8.08 1.18
C GLN A 32 -14.83 8.38 -0.18
N GLY A 33 -14.88 9.64 -0.63
CA GLY A 33 -14.06 10.12 -1.75
C GLY A 33 -14.76 10.36 -3.10
N GLU A 34 -15.97 10.90 -3.13
CA GLU A 34 -16.49 11.57 -4.35
C GLU A 34 -15.80 12.91 -4.64
N ASN A 35 -14.85 13.37 -3.80
CA ASN A 35 -14.43 14.77 -3.78
C ASN A 35 -12.92 15.05 -3.64
N LEU A 36 -12.03 14.22 -4.20
CA LEU A 36 -10.59 14.51 -4.20
C LEU A 36 -10.02 14.46 -5.62
N VAL A 37 -9.83 15.63 -6.19
CA VAL A 37 -9.43 15.87 -7.59
C VAL A 37 -7.99 15.38 -7.88
N PHE A 38 -7.17 15.05 -6.87
CA PHE A 38 -5.74 14.76 -7.09
C PHE A 38 -5.09 13.66 -6.23
N SER A 39 -5.79 13.05 -5.26
CA SER A 39 -5.24 11.97 -4.43
C SER A 39 -6.14 10.74 -4.45
N PRO A 40 -5.58 9.51 -4.59
CA PRO A 40 -6.37 8.29 -4.43
C PRO A 40 -6.97 8.26 -3.02
N ILE A 41 -8.09 7.58 -2.89
CA ILE A 41 -8.79 7.41 -1.62
C ILE A 41 -7.92 6.50 -0.75
N SER A 42 -7.50 6.93 0.43
CA SER A 42 -6.69 6.09 1.32
C SER A 42 -6.87 6.36 2.79
N ASP A 43 -6.81 5.30 3.60
CA ASP A 43 -6.87 5.38 5.06
C ASP A 43 -5.58 5.91 5.67
N VAL A 44 -4.43 5.69 5.02
CA VAL A 44 -3.15 6.28 5.41
C VAL A 44 -2.55 6.99 4.20
N TYR A 45 -2.51 8.32 4.26
CA TYR A 45 -1.86 9.17 3.26
C TYR A 45 -0.64 9.87 3.86
N VAL A 46 0.49 9.77 3.15
CA VAL A 46 1.71 10.50 3.49
C VAL A 46 2.27 11.17 2.24
N GLY A 47 2.32 12.50 2.27
CA GLY A 47 2.87 13.31 1.19
C GLY A 47 4.09 14.11 1.62
N LYS A 48 4.71 14.75 0.64
CA LYS A 48 5.83 15.70 0.77
C LYS A 48 7.15 15.08 1.26
N GLN A 49 8.22 15.53 0.64
CA GLN A 49 9.56 15.12 0.98
C GLN A 49 9.91 15.53 2.42
N GLY A 50 10.46 14.58 3.18
CA GLY A 50 10.84 14.77 4.58
C GLY A 50 9.79 14.31 5.59
N THR A 51 8.55 14.09 5.15
CA THR A 51 7.52 13.49 6.01
C THR A 51 7.81 11.99 6.17
N VAL A 52 7.96 11.53 7.40
CA VAL A 52 8.20 10.11 7.71
C VAL A 52 7.21 9.65 8.75
N VAL A 53 6.49 8.56 8.48
CA VAL A 53 5.54 7.98 9.43
C VAL A 53 6.02 6.59 9.84
N ASP A 54 6.28 6.40 11.12
CA ASP A 54 6.55 5.11 11.73
C ASP A 54 5.26 4.54 12.34
N ALA A 55 4.80 3.43 11.80
CA ALA A 55 3.47 2.87 12.03
C ALA A 55 3.58 1.42 12.52
N TYR A 56 3.11 1.15 13.73
CA TYR A 56 3.17 -0.17 14.36
C TYR A 56 1.77 -0.71 14.69
N GLN A 57 1.50 -1.97 14.33
CA GLN A 57 0.20 -2.61 14.61
C GLN A 57 -0.99 -1.81 14.07
N ILE A 58 -0.89 -1.40 12.81
CA ILE A 58 -2.00 -0.76 12.10
C ILE A 58 -2.80 -1.81 11.38
N ASN A 59 -4.12 -1.77 11.53
CA ASN A 59 -5.06 -2.56 10.76
C ASN A 59 -5.82 -1.65 9.80
N VAL A 60 -5.94 -2.06 8.54
CA VAL A 60 -6.69 -1.33 7.52
C VAL A 60 -7.67 -2.29 6.87
N LEU A 61 -8.96 -1.96 6.96
CA LEU A 61 -10.05 -2.81 6.52
C LEU A 61 -10.84 -2.08 5.43
N GLY A 62 -10.94 -2.67 4.24
CA GLY A 62 -11.78 -2.15 3.17
C GLY A 62 -13.15 -2.85 3.12
N ASP A 63 -14.11 -2.20 2.45
CA ASP A 63 -15.39 -2.78 2.07
C ASP A 63 -15.47 -3.17 0.58
N ASN A 64 -14.47 -2.77 -0.22
CA ASN A 64 -14.43 -3.01 -1.65
C ASN A 64 -12.98 -3.26 -2.16
N PRO A 65 -12.56 -4.53 -2.25
CA PRO A 65 -11.20 -4.90 -2.65
C PRO A 65 -10.89 -4.70 -4.14
N GLU A 66 -11.91 -4.41 -4.97
CA GLU A 66 -11.79 -4.31 -6.42
C GLU A 66 -11.67 -2.86 -6.90
N ARG A 67 -11.91 -1.89 -6.01
CA ARG A 67 -11.79 -0.47 -6.32
C ARG A 67 -10.33 -0.04 -6.38
N ILE A 68 -9.70 -0.17 -7.55
CA ILE A 68 -8.30 0.21 -7.81
C ILE A 68 -7.96 1.72 -7.67
N SER A 69 -8.96 2.55 -7.34
CA SER A 69 -8.80 3.97 -6.99
C SER A 69 -8.69 4.21 -5.47
N ALA A 70 -8.79 3.15 -4.68
CA ALA A 70 -8.75 3.16 -3.22
C ALA A 70 -7.59 2.27 -2.73
N TYR A 71 -6.79 2.75 -1.79
CA TYR A 71 -5.64 2.01 -1.25
C TYR A 71 -5.62 2.11 0.27
N GLY A 72 -5.19 1.07 0.95
CA GLY A 72 -5.04 1.11 2.39
C GLY A 72 -4.00 2.12 2.84
N ALA A 73 -2.89 2.20 2.10
CA ALA A 73 -1.90 3.26 2.29
C ALA A 73 -1.41 3.81 0.94
N SER A 74 -1.30 5.14 0.84
CA SER A 74 -0.81 5.84 -0.35
C SER A 74 0.23 6.91 0.01
N MET A 75 1.41 6.79 -0.59
CA MET A 75 2.56 7.67 -0.36
C MET A 75 2.93 8.41 -1.66
N THR A 76 3.21 9.70 -1.56
CA THR A 76 3.62 10.52 -2.72
C THR A 76 4.71 11.54 -2.38
N ASP A 77 5.33 12.08 -3.42
CA ASP A 77 6.22 13.26 -3.37
C ASP A 77 7.38 13.14 -2.38
N GLY A 78 7.97 11.95 -2.27
CA GLY A 78 9.10 11.67 -1.38
C GLY A 78 8.73 11.47 0.09
N GLY A 79 7.45 11.30 0.42
CA GLY A 79 7.01 10.82 1.73
C GLY A 79 7.50 9.39 1.99
N GLU A 80 7.63 9.05 3.27
CA GLU A 80 8.08 7.73 3.72
C GLU A 80 7.12 7.13 4.74
N LEU A 81 6.74 5.87 4.52
CA LEU A 81 5.94 5.08 5.47
C LEU A 81 6.71 3.81 5.87
N ILE A 82 6.86 3.63 7.18
CA ILE A 82 7.47 2.45 7.80
C ILE A 82 6.37 1.73 8.56
N LEU A 83 6.01 0.52 8.11
CA LEU A 83 4.98 -0.32 8.70
C LEU A 83 5.62 -1.52 9.38
N THR A 84 5.29 -1.76 10.64
CA THR A 84 5.74 -2.93 11.39
C THR A 84 4.55 -3.67 11.99
N ASN A 85 4.45 -4.98 11.72
CA ASN A 85 3.38 -5.84 12.24
C ASN A 85 1.97 -5.31 11.92
N SER A 86 1.75 -4.88 10.67
CA SER A 86 0.52 -4.23 10.22
C SER A 86 -0.27 -5.13 9.25
N HIS A 87 -1.58 -4.95 9.19
CA HIS A 87 -2.48 -5.83 8.45
C HIS A 87 -3.44 -5.06 7.56
N PHE A 88 -3.50 -5.41 6.29
CA PHE A 88 -4.41 -4.86 5.31
C PHE A 88 -5.34 -5.97 4.84
N LYS A 89 -6.65 -5.73 4.85
CA LYS A 89 -7.64 -6.73 4.45
C LYS A 89 -8.74 -6.11 3.61
N ASP A 90 -9.13 -6.83 2.55
CA ASP A 90 -10.25 -6.49 1.66
C ASP A 90 -10.10 -5.09 1.02
N ILE A 91 -8.84 -4.70 0.73
CA ILE A 91 -8.47 -3.39 0.18
C ILE A 91 -7.18 -3.49 -0.66
N PRO A 92 -7.02 -2.74 -1.77
CA PRO A 92 -5.72 -2.59 -2.42
C PRO A 92 -4.68 -2.10 -1.41
N GLY A 93 -3.56 -2.83 -1.27
CA GLY A 93 -2.71 -2.68 -0.09
C GLY A 93 -1.96 -1.35 -0.06
N LEU A 94 -0.91 -1.26 -0.89
CA LEU A 94 0.10 -0.21 -0.81
C LEU A 94 0.28 0.48 -2.16
N ARG A 95 0.33 1.81 -2.14
CA ARG A 95 0.66 2.63 -3.30
C ARG A 95 1.79 3.59 -3.00
N ALA A 96 2.84 3.59 -3.84
CA ALA A 96 3.91 4.57 -3.79
C ALA A 96 4.05 5.28 -5.14
N GLN A 97 4.06 6.61 -5.14
CA GLN A 97 4.37 7.44 -6.29
C GLN A 97 5.55 8.36 -5.97
N ASP A 98 6.73 8.06 -6.52
CA ASP A 98 7.98 8.75 -6.16
C ASP A 98 8.22 8.86 -4.64
N ALA A 99 7.88 7.79 -3.91
CA ALA A 99 7.86 7.74 -2.45
C ALA A 99 8.30 6.37 -1.89
N VAL A 100 8.59 6.29 -0.60
CA VAL A 100 9.16 5.09 0.02
C VAL A 100 8.15 4.41 0.94
N ILE A 101 8.03 3.09 0.83
CA ILE A 101 7.27 2.27 1.78
C ILE A 101 8.13 1.09 2.22
N SER A 102 8.25 0.87 3.52
CA SER A 102 8.79 -0.36 4.07
C SER A 102 7.74 -1.03 4.94
N MET A 103 7.56 -2.34 4.78
CA MET A 103 6.65 -3.15 5.58
C MET A 103 7.41 -4.38 6.09
N THR A 104 7.45 -4.54 7.40
CA THR A 104 8.12 -5.66 8.07
C THR A 104 7.15 -6.37 9.00
N ASP A 105 6.96 -7.67 8.77
CA ASP A 105 5.95 -8.50 9.44
C ASP A 105 4.50 -8.01 9.22
N GLY A 106 3.58 -8.94 9.01
CA GLY A 106 2.16 -8.64 8.82
C GLY A 106 1.57 -9.25 7.55
N SER A 107 0.47 -8.67 7.06
CA SER A 107 -0.26 -9.26 5.94
C SER A 107 -1.00 -8.27 5.04
N ILE A 108 -1.18 -8.66 3.77
CA ILE A 108 -2.09 -8.01 2.82
C ILE A 108 -2.98 -9.10 2.23
N GLN A 109 -4.28 -9.04 2.51
CA GLN A 109 -5.23 -10.12 2.19
C GLN A 109 -6.50 -9.62 1.53
N GLY A 110 -7.22 -10.50 0.84
CA GLY A 110 -8.56 -10.21 0.36
C GLY A 110 -8.61 -9.26 -0.83
N SER A 111 -7.48 -8.99 -1.48
CA SER A 111 -7.33 -7.91 -2.46
C SER A 111 -6.86 -8.40 -3.83
N LEU A 112 -7.22 -7.67 -4.89
CA LEU A 112 -6.74 -7.94 -6.24
C LEU A 112 -5.34 -7.38 -6.52
N GLN A 113 -4.90 -6.42 -5.69
CA GLN A 113 -3.65 -5.70 -5.85
C GLN A 113 -3.03 -5.38 -4.49
N ALA A 114 -1.92 -6.02 -4.18
CA ALA A 114 -1.21 -5.75 -2.94
C ALA A 114 -0.31 -4.51 -3.06
N VAL A 115 0.32 -4.30 -4.22
CA VAL A 115 1.34 -3.26 -4.40
C VAL A 115 1.20 -2.56 -5.75
N TYR A 116 1.27 -1.23 -5.71
CA TYR A 116 1.38 -0.36 -6.87
C TYR A 116 2.49 0.68 -6.69
N ALA A 117 3.60 0.53 -7.42
CA ALA A 117 4.75 1.43 -7.36
C ALA A 117 4.96 2.16 -8.71
N LEU A 118 5.13 3.49 -8.65
CA LEU A 118 5.27 4.34 -9.83
C LEU A 118 6.33 5.43 -9.62
N GLY A 119 7.19 5.65 -10.61
CA GLY A 119 8.17 6.74 -10.61
C GLY A 119 9.53 6.32 -10.08
N GLY A 120 10.58 7.01 -10.53
CA GLY A 120 11.97 6.60 -10.33
C GLY A 120 12.45 6.70 -8.88
N LYS A 121 11.70 7.37 -8.01
CA LYS A 121 11.97 7.42 -6.56
C LYS A 121 11.07 6.48 -5.75
N ALA A 122 10.14 5.77 -6.40
CA ALA A 122 9.29 4.82 -5.69
C ALA A 122 10.05 3.56 -5.32
N ASP A 123 10.13 3.25 -4.02
CA ASP A 123 10.78 2.05 -3.50
C ASP A 123 9.89 1.41 -2.42
N ILE A 124 9.41 0.19 -2.68
CA ILE A 124 8.60 -0.58 -1.75
C ILE A 124 9.37 -1.83 -1.30
N ALA A 125 9.60 -1.97 0.01
CA ALA A 125 10.23 -3.15 0.60
C ALA A 125 9.23 -3.94 1.45
N LEU A 126 9.02 -5.22 1.12
CA LEU A 126 8.17 -6.16 1.85
C LEU A 126 9.02 -7.28 2.47
N VAL A 127 9.10 -7.30 3.80
CA VAL A 127 9.90 -8.26 4.56
C VAL A 127 9.02 -9.09 5.47
N ARG A 128 9.01 -10.42 5.29
CA ARG A 128 8.20 -11.37 6.06
C ARG A 128 6.71 -11.05 6.07
N ILE A 129 6.18 -10.70 4.90
CA ILE A 129 4.76 -10.37 4.71
C ILE A 129 4.03 -11.59 4.15
N ASN A 130 2.85 -11.88 4.67
CA ASN A 130 1.94 -12.84 4.05
C ASN A 130 0.96 -12.10 3.13
N VAL A 131 1.06 -12.35 1.83
CA VAL A 131 0.20 -11.73 0.82
C VAL A 131 -0.73 -12.78 0.21
N GLU A 132 -2.03 -12.48 0.22
CA GLU A 132 -3.08 -13.31 -0.38
C GLU A 132 -3.86 -12.47 -1.39
N ILE A 133 -3.77 -12.89 -2.65
CA ILE A 133 -4.43 -12.24 -3.79
C ILE A 133 -5.66 -13.06 -4.17
N GLU A 134 -6.82 -12.41 -4.05
CA GLU A 134 -8.10 -12.99 -4.44
C GLU A 134 -8.33 -12.88 -5.97
N PRO A 135 -9.17 -13.77 -6.55
CA PRO A 135 -9.64 -13.59 -7.91
C PRO A 135 -10.54 -12.36 -8.00
N GLY A 136 -10.33 -11.53 -9.02
CA GLY A 136 -11.21 -10.41 -9.31
C GLY A 136 -12.45 -10.88 -10.05
N ASN A 137 -13.61 -10.29 -9.76
CA ASN A 137 -14.78 -10.46 -10.63
C ASN A 137 -14.66 -9.63 -11.93
N LEU A 138 -13.67 -8.75 -12.00
CA LEU A 138 -13.34 -7.96 -13.16
C LEU A 138 -12.75 -8.93 -14.20
N ASN A 139 -13.15 -8.83 -15.46
CA ASN A 139 -12.57 -9.59 -16.59
C ASN A 139 -11.07 -9.27 -16.85
N THR A 140 -10.37 -8.70 -15.86
CA THR A 140 -8.96 -8.34 -15.84
C THR A 140 -8.23 -9.28 -14.88
N ARG A 141 -7.08 -9.81 -15.31
CA ARG A 141 -6.21 -10.66 -14.48
C ARG A 141 -5.89 -9.96 -13.16
N SER A 142 -5.98 -10.64 -12.02
CA SER A 142 -5.52 -10.09 -10.74
C SER A 142 -4.01 -9.79 -10.83
N ILE A 143 -3.63 -8.54 -10.55
CA ILE A 143 -2.23 -8.11 -10.58
C ILE A 143 -1.80 -7.80 -9.15
N GLY A 144 -1.16 -8.77 -8.51
CA GLY A 144 -0.70 -8.64 -7.13
C GLY A 144 0.30 -7.50 -6.96
N ILE A 145 1.21 -7.32 -7.92
CA ILE A 145 2.24 -6.27 -7.86
C ILE A 145 2.40 -5.57 -9.22
N VAL A 146 2.39 -4.25 -9.18
CA VAL A 146 2.73 -3.37 -10.31
C VAL A 146 3.95 -2.52 -9.94
N SER A 147 4.94 -2.48 -10.83
CA SER A 147 6.10 -1.58 -10.78
C SER A 147 6.31 -0.90 -12.14
N GLY A 148 6.32 0.44 -12.15
CA GLY A 148 6.40 1.24 -13.37
C GLY A 148 7.32 2.45 -13.28
N PHE A 149 7.82 2.93 -14.42
CA PHE A 149 8.55 4.21 -14.55
C PHE A 149 9.79 4.32 -13.65
N GLY A 150 10.57 3.24 -13.55
CA GLY A 150 11.78 3.21 -12.73
C GLY A 150 11.55 2.87 -11.25
N ALA A 151 10.29 2.63 -10.84
CA ALA A 151 9.99 2.17 -9.50
C ALA A 151 10.63 0.82 -9.18
N PHE A 152 10.82 0.55 -7.90
CA PHE A 152 11.45 -0.67 -7.41
C PHE A 152 10.64 -1.33 -6.31
N VAL A 153 10.47 -2.66 -6.39
CA VAL A 153 9.81 -3.46 -5.36
C VAL A 153 10.74 -4.57 -4.90
N ARG A 154 10.98 -4.67 -3.59
CA ARG A 154 11.90 -5.63 -2.97
C ARG A 154 11.13 -6.55 -2.04
N ILE A 155 11.32 -7.85 -2.17
CA ILE A 155 10.60 -8.86 -1.39
C ILE A 155 11.59 -9.84 -0.77
N SER A 156 11.50 -10.03 0.55
CA SER A 156 12.38 -10.94 1.28
C SER A 156 11.64 -11.69 2.38
N GLY A 157 11.71 -13.02 2.35
CA GLY A 157 11.10 -13.87 3.37
C GLY A 157 9.57 -13.79 3.43
N SER A 158 8.94 -13.26 2.38
CA SER A 158 7.49 -13.08 2.27
C SER A 158 6.86 -14.22 1.44
N THR A 159 5.58 -14.49 1.70
CA THR A 159 4.77 -15.48 0.97
C THR A 159 3.74 -14.77 0.11
N PHE A 160 3.54 -15.24 -1.12
CA PHE A 160 2.54 -14.73 -2.05
C PHE A 160 1.68 -15.90 -2.51
N ASN A 161 0.42 -15.91 -2.09
CA ASN A 161 -0.57 -16.88 -2.49
C ASN A 161 -1.55 -16.25 -3.49
N PHE A 162 -1.66 -16.82 -4.67
CA PHE A 162 -2.60 -16.40 -5.70
C PHE A 162 -3.68 -17.48 -5.84
N LYS A 163 -4.92 -17.18 -5.45
CA LYS A 163 -6.00 -18.19 -5.43
C LYS A 163 -6.48 -18.64 -6.81
N GLU A 164 -6.22 -17.87 -7.86
CA GLU A 164 -6.45 -18.29 -9.24
C GLU A 164 -5.34 -17.80 -10.18
N SER A 165 -5.49 -16.58 -10.71
CA SER A 165 -4.59 -15.98 -11.68
C SER A 165 -3.86 -14.80 -11.03
N GLY A 166 -2.54 -14.85 -10.99
CA GLY A 166 -1.70 -13.82 -10.41
C GLY A 166 -0.60 -13.38 -11.36
N SER A 167 -0.23 -12.11 -11.29
CA SER A 167 0.96 -11.64 -12.00
C SER A 167 1.73 -10.59 -11.22
N PHE A 168 3.05 -10.61 -11.43
CA PHE A 168 3.95 -9.51 -11.16
C PHE A 168 4.15 -8.78 -12.49
N LEU A 169 3.91 -7.47 -12.49
CA LEU A 169 3.99 -6.67 -13.70
C LEU A 169 5.02 -5.56 -13.54
N THR A 170 6.09 -5.64 -14.33
CA THR A 170 7.07 -4.56 -14.48
C THR A 170 6.91 -3.90 -15.85
N ARG A 171 6.90 -2.56 -15.90
CA ARG A 171 6.81 -1.79 -17.15
C ARG A 171 7.69 -0.54 -17.09
N PHE A 172 8.05 0.01 -18.25
CA PHE A 172 8.73 1.31 -18.38
C PHE A 172 9.96 1.45 -17.45
N ARG A 173 10.88 0.48 -17.49
CA ARG A 173 12.09 0.42 -16.63
C ARG A 173 11.84 0.23 -15.13
N GLY A 174 10.61 -0.02 -14.70
CA GLY A 174 10.34 -0.54 -13.36
C GLY A 174 11.04 -1.88 -13.15
N GLY A 175 11.54 -2.11 -11.94
CA GLY A 175 12.26 -3.31 -11.56
C GLY A 175 11.73 -3.91 -10.26
N GLY A 176 12.28 -5.06 -9.90
CA GLY A 176 12.08 -5.65 -8.59
C GLY A 176 13.06 -6.79 -8.32
N ILE A 177 13.30 -7.05 -7.03
CA ILE A 177 14.08 -8.20 -6.56
C ILE A 177 13.17 -9.07 -5.70
N PHE A 178 13.06 -10.34 -6.07
CA PHE A 178 12.16 -11.29 -5.45
C PHE A 178 12.98 -12.43 -4.84
N SER A 179 13.05 -12.47 -3.50
CA SER A 179 13.44 -13.68 -2.76
C SER A 179 12.17 -14.29 -2.16
N ILE A 180 11.44 -15.00 -3.00
CA ILE A 180 10.11 -15.56 -2.71
C ILE A 180 10.19 -17.08 -2.51
N THR A 181 9.41 -17.59 -1.56
CA THR A 181 9.07 -19.02 -1.49
C THR A 181 7.64 -19.16 -2.01
N LEU A 182 7.48 -19.86 -3.13
CA LEU A 182 6.17 -20.21 -3.68
C LEU A 182 5.73 -21.54 -3.04
N GLN A 183 4.52 -21.60 -2.50
CA GLN A 183 3.88 -22.83 -1.99
C GLN A 183 2.75 -23.26 -2.92
#